data_AF-A0A7S2LET3-F1
#
_entry.id   AF-A0A7S2LET3-F1
#
_cell.length_a   1.000
_cell.length_b   1.000
_cell.length_c   1.000
_cell.angle_alpha   90.00
_cell.angle_beta   90.00
_cell.angle_gamma   90.00
#
_symmetry.space_group_name_H-M   'P 1'
#
loop_
_entity.id
_entity.type
_entity.pdbx_description
1 polymer ?
#
loop_
_entity_poly.entity_id
_entity_poly.type
_entity_poly.pdbx_seq_one_letter_code
_entity_poly.pdbx_strand_id
1 'polypeptide(L)'
;TGTSVINSKDIVVIFPGAGGPDQFTSELCEAMLTGRNEIESGGCHSCVEVFDWIEQRGSVATAAFDAEAVGESVADIIFSLNDVDSIRSIHSVGISVGGFAGNAFARRSKELGSKYVRLTLLDPFCSRGLLGVGYGAKNFGLGVDFAEHYMNTDDPVPTTNDPLPNCAVIDVTNCVERKRFALPEGETMHTWPLVYFARHVLHNQDVEGRIRLPLHLDDDMFDRGNILTR
;
A
#
# COMPACT_ATOMS: atom_id res chain seq x y z
N THR A 1 -2.26 2.63 -25.28
CA THR A 1 -0.93 2.98 -24.75
C THR A 1 -0.14 1.70 -24.66
N GLY A 2 1.06 1.64 -25.22
CA GLY A 2 1.85 0.41 -25.28
C GLY A 2 2.36 0.06 -23.88
N THR A 3 1.83 -1.00 -23.29
CA THR A 3 2.36 -1.59 -22.06
C THR A 3 3.74 -2.15 -22.38
N SER A 4 4.79 -1.43 -21.97
CA SER A 4 6.12 -2.02 -21.84
C SER A 4 5.98 -3.26 -20.97
N VAL A 5 6.40 -4.42 -21.49
CA VAL A 5 6.36 -5.69 -20.76
C VAL A 5 7.17 -5.49 -19.46
N ILE A 6 6.49 -5.57 -18.31
CA ILE A 6 7.13 -5.49 -17.00
C ILE A 6 7.93 -6.78 -16.84
N ASN A 7 9.18 -6.81 -17.30
CA ASN A 7 10.09 -7.95 -17.06
C ASN A 7 10.96 -7.61 -15.85
N SER A 8 10.41 -7.82 -14.65
CA SER A 8 11.04 -7.42 -13.39
C SER A 8 10.88 -8.51 -12.34
N LYS A 9 11.93 -8.71 -11.53
CA LYS A 9 11.93 -9.74 -10.48
C LYS A 9 11.18 -9.28 -9.24
N ASP A 10 11.22 -7.97 -8.96
CA ASP A 10 10.48 -7.36 -7.86
C ASP A 10 9.54 -6.31 -8.44
N ILE A 11 8.26 -6.46 -8.17
CA ILE A 11 7.22 -5.64 -8.77
C ILE A 11 6.47 -4.94 -7.63
N VAL A 12 6.34 -3.62 -7.76
CA VAL A 12 5.55 -2.78 -6.88
C VAL A 12 4.39 -2.19 -7.66
N VAL A 13 3.19 -2.31 -7.14
CA VAL A 13 1.99 -1.69 -7.73
C VAL A 13 1.31 -0.81 -6.70
N ILE A 14 1.09 0.45 -7.06
CA ILE A 14 0.43 1.45 -6.23
C ILE A 14 -0.98 1.68 -6.77
N PHE A 15 -1.98 1.49 -5.90
CA PHE A 15 -3.38 1.71 -6.18
C PHE A 15 -3.87 2.97 -5.45
N PRO A 16 -4.07 4.10 -6.17
CA PRO A 16 -4.56 5.34 -5.57
C PRO A 16 -6.01 5.22 -5.09
N GLY A 17 -6.49 6.23 -4.37
CA GLY A 17 -7.89 6.31 -3.92
C GLY A 17 -8.88 6.65 -5.05
N ALA A 18 -10.12 6.95 -4.67
CA ALA A 18 -11.24 7.20 -5.60
C ALA A 18 -11.04 8.43 -6.51
N GLY A 19 -10.10 9.32 -6.15
CA GLY A 19 -9.74 10.52 -6.91
C GLY A 19 -8.71 10.25 -8.01
N GLY A 20 -8.17 9.02 -8.09
CA GLY A 20 -7.05 8.71 -8.98
C GLY A 20 -5.70 9.19 -8.42
N PRO A 21 -4.62 9.09 -9.22
CA PRO A 21 -3.30 9.57 -8.84
C PRO A 21 -3.27 11.08 -8.61
N ASP A 22 -2.51 11.50 -7.62
CA ASP A 22 -2.27 12.90 -7.26
C ASP A 22 -0.77 13.19 -7.05
N GLN A 23 -0.46 14.39 -6.55
CA GLN A 23 0.91 14.79 -6.25
C GLN A 23 1.58 13.89 -5.19
N PHE A 24 0.84 13.37 -4.21
CA PHE A 24 1.39 12.53 -3.15
C PHE A 24 1.59 11.09 -3.63
N THR A 25 0.71 10.59 -4.50
CA THR A 25 0.89 9.32 -5.21
C THR A 25 2.16 9.36 -6.07
N SER A 26 2.40 10.49 -6.74
CA SER A 26 3.62 10.72 -7.53
C SER A 26 4.86 10.72 -6.62
N GLU A 27 4.80 11.44 -5.50
CA GLU A 27 5.87 11.48 -4.49
C GLU A 27 6.19 10.09 -3.92
N LEU A 28 5.17 9.29 -3.62
CA LEU A 28 5.33 7.91 -3.15
C LEU A 28 6.04 7.04 -4.19
N CYS A 29 5.62 7.15 -5.46
CA CYS A 29 6.24 6.41 -6.57
C CYS A 29 7.73 6.78 -6.70
N GLU A 30 8.06 8.08 -6.68
CA GLU A 30 9.43 8.58 -6.74
C GLU A 30 10.29 8.11 -5.56
N ALA A 31 9.73 8.11 -4.34
CA ALA A 31 10.42 7.62 -3.15
C ALA A 31 10.73 6.12 -3.25
N MET A 32 9.79 5.31 -3.77
CA MET A 32 10.00 3.87 -4.00
C MET A 32 11.02 3.60 -5.10
N LEU A 33 11.01 4.38 -6.18
CA LEU A 33 11.99 4.26 -7.27
C LEU A 33 13.40 4.64 -6.78
N THR A 34 13.52 5.74 -6.04
CA THR A 34 14.80 6.20 -5.47
C THR A 34 15.41 5.15 -4.55
N GLY A 35 14.65 4.66 -3.57
CA GLY A 35 15.15 3.66 -2.61
C GLY A 35 15.59 2.34 -3.28
N ARG A 36 15.04 2.02 -4.46
CA ARG A 36 15.43 0.83 -5.23
C ARG A 36 16.64 1.07 -6.12
N ASN A 37 16.74 2.23 -6.77
CA ASN A 37 17.90 2.59 -7.60
C ASN A 37 19.22 2.65 -6.79
N GLU A 38 19.15 3.01 -5.50
CA GLU A 38 20.32 2.98 -4.61
C GLU A 38 20.84 1.55 -4.36
N ILE A 39 19.97 0.54 -4.44
CA ILE A 39 20.31 -0.88 -4.23
C ILE A 39 20.77 -1.54 -5.53
N GLU A 40 20.35 -1.04 -6.70
CA GLU A 40 20.50 -1.68 -8.01
C GLU A 40 21.90 -1.59 -8.67
N SER A 41 22.96 -1.40 -7.89
CA SER A 41 24.36 -1.51 -8.38
C SER A 41 24.70 -2.90 -8.99
N GLY A 42 23.79 -3.88 -8.90
CA GLY A 42 23.94 -5.27 -9.36
C GLY A 42 22.98 -5.75 -10.47
N GLY A 43 22.21 -4.86 -11.12
CA GLY A 43 21.41 -5.21 -12.32
C GLY A 43 20.12 -6.02 -12.07
N CYS A 44 19.50 -5.89 -10.89
CA CYS A 44 18.22 -6.51 -10.60
C CYS A 44 17.08 -5.53 -10.87
N HIS A 45 16.45 -5.60 -12.04
CA HIS A 45 15.35 -4.70 -12.41
C HIS A 45 14.14 -4.87 -11.48
N SER A 46 13.89 -3.85 -10.66
CA SER A 46 12.61 -3.66 -9.98
C SER A 46 11.73 -2.69 -10.76
N CYS A 47 10.41 -2.91 -10.70
CA CYS A 47 9.42 -2.05 -11.34
C CYS A 47 8.50 -1.46 -10.27
N VAL A 48 8.22 -0.16 -10.38
CA VAL A 48 7.20 0.52 -9.57
C VAL A 48 6.21 1.13 -10.55
N GLU A 49 4.96 0.72 -10.47
CA GLU A 49 3.88 1.20 -11.35
C GLU A 49 2.73 1.76 -10.52
N VAL A 50 2.22 2.94 -10.91
CA VAL A 50 0.97 3.48 -10.38
C VAL A 50 -0.14 3.05 -11.33
N PHE A 51 -1.11 2.29 -10.83
CA PHE A 51 -2.23 1.85 -11.65
C PHE A 51 -3.41 2.82 -11.48
N ASP A 52 -3.58 3.74 -12.43
CA ASP A 52 -4.75 4.63 -12.46
C ASP A 52 -6.00 3.84 -12.87
N TRP A 53 -6.98 3.80 -11.97
CA TRP A 53 -8.24 3.08 -12.13
C TRP A 53 -9.47 3.99 -12.04
N ILE A 54 -9.29 5.30 -12.22
CA ILE A 54 -10.36 6.29 -12.06
C ILE A 54 -11.56 6.01 -12.99
N GLU A 55 -11.29 5.54 -14.21
CA GLU A 55 -12.28 5.19 -15.22
C GLU A 55 -13.10 3.95 -14.84
N GLN A 56 -12.55 3.08 -13.99
CA GLN A 56 -13.17 1.83 -13.55
C GLN A 56 -13.87 1.97 -12.20
N ARG A 57 -13.72 3.07 -11.46
CA ARG A 57 -14.19 3.16 -10.06
C ARG A 57 -15.70 3.02 -9.87
N GLY A 58 -16.48 3.19 -10.94
CA GLY A 58 -17.93 3.24 -10.87
C GLY A 58 -18.45 4.36 -9.95
N SER A 59 -19.35 4.01 -9.03
CA SER A 59 -19.97 4.93 -8.08
C SER A 59 -19.38 4.78 -6.67
N VAL A 60 -19.67 5.73 -5.76
CA VAL A 60 -19.26 5.61 -4.35
C VAL A 60 -19.72 4.29 -3.71
N ALA A 61 -20.88 3.75 -4.11
CA ALA A 61 -21.42 2.51 -3.58
C ALA A 61 -20.73 1.25 -4.14
N THR A 62 -20.13 1.35 -5.34
CA THR A 62 -19.53 0.21 -6.06
C THR A 62 -18.00 0.26 -6.06
N ALA A 63 -17.39 1.41 -5.75
CA ALA A 63 -15.95 1.62 -5.84
C ALA A 63 -15.11 0.55 -5.14
N ALA A 64 -15.55 0.05 -3.98
CA ALA A 64 -14.86 -1.06 -3.31
C ALA A 64 -14.89 -2.38 -4.11
N PHE A 65 -16.02 -2.71 -4.74
CA PHE A 65 -16.15 -3.90 -5.59
C PHE A 65 -15.34 -3.74 -6.88
N ASP A 66 -15.42 -2.57 -7.49
CA ASP A 66 -14.76 -2.27 -8.74
C ASP A 66 -13.22 -2.26 -8.54
N ALA A 67 -12.75 -1.69 -7.41
CA ALA A 67 -11.35 -1.72 -7.02
C ALA A 67 -10.82 -3.15 -6.84
N GLU A 68 -11.54 -4.04 -6.15
CA GLU A 68 -11.11 -5.44 -6.02
C GLU A 68 -10.96 -6.12 -7.39
N ALA A 69 -11.95 -5.95 -8.27
CA ALA A 69 -11.93 -6.53 -9.61
C ALA A 69 -10.74 -6.01 -10.44
N VAL A 70 -10.42 -4.71 -10.30
CA VAL A 70 -9.21 -4.11 -10.88
C VAL A 70 -7.95 -4.79 -10.33
N GLY A 71 -7.84 -4.93 -9.01
CA GLY A 71 -6.68 -5.55 -8.37
C GLY A 71 -6.43 -6.99 -8.84
N GLU A 72 -7.48 -7.81 -8.92
CA GLU A 72 -7.39 -9.18 -9.46
C GLU A 72 -6.96 -9.19 -10.92
N SER A 73 -7.56 -8.33 -11.74
CA SER A 73 -7.25 -8.23 -13.17
C SER A 73 -5.81 -7.79 -13.43
N VAL A 74 -5.29 -6.85 -12.63
CA VAL A 74 -3.89 -6.40 -12.72
C VAL A 74 -2.92 -7.53 -12.38
N ALA A 75 -3.22 -8.35 -11.37
CA ALA A 75 -2.40 -9.52 -11.05
C ALA A 75 -2.40 -10.54 -12.19
N ASP A 76 -3.57 -10.88 -12.74
CA ASP A 76 -3.68 -11.81 -13.86
C ASP A 76 -2.90 -11.30 -15.09
N ILE A 77 -2.98 -9.99 -15.39
CA ILE A 77 -2.21 -9.38 -16.50
C ILE A 77 -0.71 -9.50 -16.24
N ILE A 78 -0.21 -9.09 -15.07
CA ILE A 78 1.21 -9.13 -14.75
C ILE A 78 1.76 -10.55 -14.86
N PHE A 79 1.06 -11.54 -14.32
CA PHE A 79 1.48 -12.93 -14.36
C PHE A 79 1.32 -13.57 -15.74
N SER A 80 0.40 -13.08 -16.60
CA SER A 80 0.30 -13.53 -18.00
C SER A 80 1.43 -13.01 -18.89
N LEU A 81 2.05 -11.87 -18.50
CA LEU A 81 3.13 -11.22 -19.24
C LEU A 81 4.53 -11.63 -18.76
N ASN A 82 4.61 -12.39 -17.66
CA ASN A 82 5.85 -12.78 -17.02
C ASN A 82 5.99 -14.28 -16.86
N ASP A 83 7.24 -14.76 -16.84
CA ASP A 83 7.52 -16.08 -16.31
C ASP A 83 7.32 -16.05 -14.78
N VAL A 84 6.33 -16.79 -14.28
CA VAL A 84 5.98 -16.83 -12.86
C VAL A 84 7.17 -17.17 -11.98
N ASP A 85 8.04 -18.08 -12.43
CA ASP A 85 9.21 -18.50 -11.66
C ASP A 85 10.27 -17.39 -11.52
N SER A 86 10.22 -16.39 -12.41
CA SER A 86 11.11 -15.23 -12.42
C SER A 86 10.70 -14.15 -11.42
N ILE A 87 9.41 -14.08 -11.05
CA ILE A 87 8.90 -13.13 -10.05
C ILE A 87 9.36 -13.59 -8.67
N ARG A 88 10.19 -12.77 -8.03
CA ARG A 88 10.72 -12.99 -6.69
C ARG A 88 9.82 -12.38 -5.63
N SER A 89 9.39 -11.14 -5.83
CA SER A 89 8.57 -10.44 -4.84
C SER A 89 7.55 -9.51 -5.48
N ILE A 90 6.42 -9.39 -4.79
CA ILE A 90 5.34 -8.46 -5.09
C ILE A 90 5.16 -7.55 -3.87
N HIS A 91 5.06 -6.24 -4.11
CA HIS A 91 4.69 -5.26 -3.11
C HIS A 91 3.47 -4.48 -3.60
N SER A 92 2.33 -4.77 -2.99
CA SER A 92 1.09 -4.05 -3.24
C SER A 92 0.95 -2.89 -2.28
N VAL A 93 0.57 -1.71 -2.78
CA VAL A 93 0.33 -0.52 -1.97
C VAL A 93 -1.06 0.02 -2.28
N GLY A 94 -1.94 0.03 -1.29
CA GLY A 94 -3.32 0.51 -1.43
C GLY A 94 -3.55 1.77 -0.61
N ILE A 95 -4.04 2.83 -1.25
CA ILE A 95 -4.32 4.12 -0.62
C ILE A 95 -5.83 4.32 -0.53
N SER A 96 -6.39 4.63 0.64
CA SER A 96 -7.82 4.86 0.81
C SER A 96 -8.65 3.69 0.25
N VAL A 97 -9.66 3.93 -0.59
CA VAL A 97 -10.42 2.87 -1.28
C VAL A 97 -9.56 2.01 -2.22
N GLY A 98 -8.40 2.51 -2.68
CA GLY A 98 -7.39 1.72 -3.38
C GLY A 98 -6.84 0.56 -2.54
N GLY A 99 -7.07 0.57 -1.22
CA GLY A 99 -6.84 -0.56 -0.32
C GLY A 99 -7.53 -1.86 -0.77
N PHE A 100 -8.72 -1.76 -1.37
CA PHE A 100 -9.44 -2.90 -1.93
C PHE A 100 -8.71 -3.52 -3.12
N ALA A 101 -8.27 -2.69 -4.07
CA ALA A 101 -7.47 -3.12 -5.22
C ALA A 101 -6.13 -3.70 -4.75
N GLY A 102 -5.45 -3.00 -3.84
CA GLY A 102 -4.17 -3.43 -3.29
C GLY A 102 -4.27 -4.79 -2.59
N ASN A 103 -5.26 -4.99 -1.74
CA ASN A 103 -5.47 -6.27 -1.06
C ASN A 103 -5.80 -7.41 -2.04
N ALA A 104 -6.69 -7.14 -3.01
CA ALA A 104 -7.07 -8.14 -4.01
C ALA A 104 -5.90 -8.53 -4.91
N PHE A 105 -5.14 -7.56 -5.41
CA PHE A 105 -3.92 -7.77 -6.18
C PHE A 105 -2.89 -8.61 -5.41
N ALA A 106 -2.67 -8.29 -4.13
CA ALA A 106 -1.71 -9.00 -3.29
C ALA A 106 -2.11 -10.47 -3.08
N ARG A 107 -3.35 -10.72 -2.64
CA ARG A 107 -3.87 -12.09 -2.47
C ARG A 107 -3.79 -12.88 -3.79
N ARG A 108 -4.23 -12.28 -4.88
CA ARG A 108 -4.23 -12.92 -6.20
C ARG A 108 -2.80 -13.24 -6.66
N SER A 109 -1.85 -12.34 -6.46
CA SER A 109 -0.44 -12.59 -6.74
C SER A 109 0.14 -13.75 -5.94
N LYS A 110 -0.31 -13.95 -4.69
CA LYS A 110 0.08 -15.12 -3.89
C LYS A 110 -0.48 -16.41 -4.48
N GLU A 111 -1.75 -16.42 -4.86
CA GLU A 111 -2.42 -17.56 -5.50
C GLU A 111 -1.79 -17.96 -6.84
N LEU A 112 -1.30 -16.97 -7.59
CA LEU A 112 -0.65 -17.15 -8.89
C LEU A 112 0.82 -17.58 -8.78
N GLY A 113 1.37 -17.70 -7.58
CA GLY A 113 2.69 -18.29 -7.35
C GLY A 113 3.80 -17.32 -6.98
N SER A 114 3.51 -16.06 -6.63
CA SER A 114 4.54 -15.17 -6.06
C SER A 114 5.16 -15.81 -4.82
N LYS A 115 6.50 -15.82 -4.77
CA LYS A 115 7.26 -16.38 -3.63
C LYS A 115 7.04 -15.56 -2.37
N TYR A 116 7.01 -14.23 -2.50
CA TYR A 116 6.81 -13.31 -1.40
C TYR A 116 5.87 -12.16 -1.81
N VAL A 117 4.87 -11.89 -0.98
CA VAL A 117 3.88 -10.83 -1.18
C VAL A 117 3.80 -9.95 0.06
N ARG A 118 4.12 -8.67 -0.14
CA ARG A 118 3.93 -7.59 0.83
C ARG A 118 2.71 -6.76 0.47
N LEU A 119 1.91 -6.38 1.46
CA LEU A 119 0.83 -5.41 1.35
C LEU A 119 1.11 -4.23 2.29
N THR A 120 1.06 -3.01 1.76
CA THR A 120 1.06 -1.77 2.54
C THR A 120 -0.27 -1.06 2.32
N LEU A 121 -0.98 -0.77 3.40
CA LEU A 121 -2.24 -0.03 3.37
C LEU A 121 -2.02 1.35 3.99
N LEU A 122 -2.41 2.38 3.27
CA LEU A 122 -2.22 3.79 3.64
C LEU A 122 -3.60 4.41 3.83
N ASP A 123 -4.04 4.48 5.08
CA ASP A 123 -5.36 4.95 5.51
C ASP A 123 -6.52 4.32 4.73
N PRO A 124 -6.63 2.97 4.67
CA PRO A 124 -7.54 2.29 3.79
C PRO A 124 -9.01 2.47 4.22
N PHE A 125 -9.87 2.74 3.24
CA PHE A 125 -11.31 2.67 3.47
C PHE A 125 -11.73 1.21 3.66
N CYS A 126 -12.50 0.90 4.70
CA CYS A 126 -12.76 -0.49 5.09
C CYS A 126 -14.20 -0.97 4.87
N SER A 127 -15.10 -0.13 4.36
CA SER A 127 -16.49 -0.52 4.09
C SER A 127 -16.69 -0.96 2.65
N ARG A 128 -17.35 -2.11 2.45
CA ARG A 128 -17.65 -2.63 1.11
C ARG A 128 -19.13 -2.48 0.77
N GLY A 129 -19.49 -1.31 0.21
CA GLY A 129 -20.88 -0.94 -0.04
C GLY A 129 -21.70 -0.73 1.23
N LEU A 130 -23.03 -0.60 1.09
CA LEU A 130 -23.94 -0.19 2.19
C LEU A 130 -24.06 -1.22 3.34
N LEU A 131 -23.81 -2.50 3.07
CA LEU A 131 -23.95 -3.59 4.05
C LEU A 131 -22.61 -4.23 4.45
N GLY A 132 -21.49 -3.85 3.82
CA GLY A 132 -20.18 -4.43 4.06
C GLY A 132 -19.37 -3.69 5.13
N VAL A 133 -20.01 -3.26 6.22
CA VAL A 133 -19.32 -2.59 7.34
C VAL A 133 -18.30 -3.55 7.97
N GLY A 134 -17.08 -3.06 8.18
CA GLY A 134 -15.98 -3.85 8.74
C GLY A 134 -15.44 -4.91 7.78
N TYR A 135 -15.66 -4.78 6.47
CA TYR A 135 -15.07 -5.68 5.49
C TYR A 135 -13.54 -5.67 5.56
N GLY A 136 -12.93 -4.47 5.57
CA GLY A 136 -11.47 -4.31 5.64
C GLY A 136 -10.88 -5.04 6.85
N ALA A 137 -11.42 -4.82 8.06
CA ALA A 137 -10.96 -5.51 9.27
C ALA A 137 -11.02 -7.04 9.18
N LYS A 138 -11.95 -7.59 8.40
CA LYS A 138 -12.10 -9.05 8.23
C LYS A 138 -11.21 -9.64 7.13
N ASN A 139 -10.80 -8.84 6.13
CA ASN A 139 -10.25 -9.37 4.89
C ASN A 139 -8.87 -8.80 4.53
N PHE A 140 -8.57 -7.55 4.90
CA PHE A 140 -7.31 -6.92 4.54
C PHE A 140 -6.16 -7.60 5.24
N GLY A 141 -5.11 -7.92 4.47
CA GLY A 141 -3.91 -8.63 4.95
C GLY A 141 -4.04 -10.16 5.00
N LEU A 142 -5.21 -10.73 4.73
CA LEU A 142 -5.34 -12.20 4.68
C LEU A 142 -4.71 -12.77 3.41
N GLY A 143 -3.91 -13.83 3.58
CA GLY A 143 -3.36 -14.59 2.47
C GLY A 143 -2.12 -13.97 1.82
N VAL A 144 -1.47 -13.01 2.47
CA VAL A 144 -0.16 -12.45 2.04
C VAL A 144 0.92 -12.80 3.07
N ASP A 145 2.20 -12.66 2.70
CA ASP A 145 3.31 -13.01 3.60
C ASP A 145 3.55 -11.94 4.67
N PHE A 146 3.32 -10.66 4.32
CA PHE A 146 3.40 -9.55 5.26
C PHE A 146 2.41 -8.45 4.88
N ALA A 147 1.67 -7.95 5.86
CA ALA A 147 0.77 -6.81 5.69
C ALA A 147 1.05 -5.76 6.76
N GLU A 148 1.11 -4.50 6.35
CA GLU A 148 1.22 -3.35 7.25
C GLU A 148 0.18 -2.30 6.90
N HIS A 149 -0.17 -1.50 7.91
CA HIS A 149 -1.22 -0.51 7.84
C HIS A 149 -0.76 0.77 8.55
N TYR A 150 -0.66 1.86 7.81
CA TYR A 150 -0.42 3.20 8.35
C TYR A 150 -1.74 3.94 8.41
N MET A 151 -2.09 4.47 9.57
CA MET A 151 -3.39 5.10 9.81
C MET A 151 -3.29 6.41 10.57
N ASN A 152 -4.32 7.23 10.39
CA ASN A 152 -4.70 8.22 11.38
C ASN A 152 -5.89 7.72 12.20
N THR A 153 -5.99 8.15 13.44
CA THR A 153 -7.13 7.88 14.35
C THR A 153 -8.13 9.03 14.39
N ASP A 154 -7.81 10.16 13.75
CA ASP A 154 -8.61 11.38 13.69
C ASP A 154 -9.07 11.72 12.26
N ASP A 155 -9.06 10.74 11.35
CA ASP A 155 -9.51 10.91 9.98
C ASP A 155 -11.05 11.06 9.93
N PRO A 156 -11.59 12.10 9.26
CA PRO A 156 -13.03 12.26 9.07
C PRO A 156 -13.66 11.21 8.14
N VAL A 157 -12.87 10.44 7.36
CA VAL A 157 -13.41 9.40 6.49
C VAL A 157 -13.93 8.23 7.34
N PRO A 158 -15.15 7.71 7.07
CA PRO A 158 -15.65 6.57 7.83
C PRO A 158 -14.79 5.32 7.65
N THR A 159 -14.62 4.57 8.73
CA THR A 159 -13.98 3.23 8.75
C THR A 159 -12.49 3.18 8.40
N THR A 160 -11.78 4.30 8.51
CA THR A 160 -10.31 4.38 8.34
C THR A 160 -9.55 4.42 9.67
N ASN A 161 -10.21 4.83 10.76
CA ASN A 161 -9.59 5.07 12.07
C ASN A 161 -9.32 3.82 12.93
N ASP A 162 -9.77 2.64 12.49
CA ASP A 162 -9.68 1.42 13.29
C ASP A 162 -8.46 0.57 12.86
N PRO A 163 -7.70 0.00 13.81
CA PRO A 163 -6.60 -0.88 13.49
C PRO A 163 -7.09 -2.15 12.78
N LEU A 164 -6.36 -2.55 11.73
CA LEU A 164 -6.63 -3.77 10.97
C LEU A 164 -5.95 -4.98 11.65
N PRO A 165 -6.71 -6.01 12.07
CA PRO A 165 -6.19 -7.08 12.93
C PRO A 165 -5.22 -8.03 12.24
N ASN A 166 -5.20 -8.09 10.90
CA ASN A 166 -4.26 -8.92 10.14
C ASN A 166 -3.09 -8.12 9.57
N CYS A 167 -2.79 -6.95 10.13
CA CYS A 167 -1.71 -6.07 9.69
C CYS A 167 -0.83 -5.67 10.88
N ALA A 168 0.46 -5.44 10.62
CA ALA A 168 1.27 -4.60 11.51
C ALA A 168 0.73 -3.16 11.42
N VAL A 169 0.23 -2.61 12.52
CA VAL A 169 -0.42 -1.29 12.53
C VAL A 169 0.53 -0.22 13.06
N ILE A 170 0.67 0.86 12.29
CA ILE A 170 1.45 2.05 12.63
C ILE A 170 0.48 3.25 12.68
N ASP A 171 0.19 3.72 13.88
CA ASP A 171 -0.56 4.95 14.09
C ASP A 171 0.37 6.16 13.93
N VAL A 172 0.10 6.99 12.92
CA VAL A 172 0.91 8.17 12.59
C VAL A 172 0.25 9.49 12.99
N THR A 173 -0.86 9.42 13.73
CA THR A 173 -1.68 10.58 14.12
C THR A 173 -0.87 11.61 14.91
N ASN A 174 0.00 11.16 15.81
CA ASN A 174 0.72 12.01 16.76
C ASN A 174 2.21 12.17 16.43
N CYS A 175 2.65 11.70 15.25
CA CYS A 175 4.03 11.84 14.81
C CYS A 175 4.46 13.32 14.77
N VAL A 176 5.70 13.60 15.18
CA VAL A 176 6.23 14.97 15.26
C VAL A 176 6.32 15.63 13.88
N GLU A 177 6.52 14.81 12.86
CA GLU A 177 6.57 15.19 11.45
C GLU A 177 5.22 15.75 10.97
N ARG A 178 4.11 15.22 11.48
CA ARG A 178 2.75 15.68 11.13
C ARG A 178 2.53 17.14 11.49
N LYS A 179 3.13 17.61 12.59
CA LYS A 179 3.04 19.02 13.04
C LYS A 179 3.67 20.00 12.05
N ARG A 180 4.55 19.52 11.17
CA ARG A 180 5.24 20.32 10.15
C ARG A 180 4.65 20.09 8.75
N PHE A 181 3.69 19.20 8.62
CA PHE A 181 3.03 18.93 7.35
C PHE A 181 2.06 20.05 7.03
N ALA A 182 2.36 20.82 5.98
CA ALA A 182 1.44 21.78 5.42
C ALA A 182 0.45 21.05 4.51
N LEU A 183 -0.79 20.92 4.98
CA LEU A 183 -1.87 20.32 4.21
C LEU A 183 -2.19 21.21 2.99
N PRO A 184 -2.08 20.70 1.75
CA PRO A 184 -2.43 21.48 0.56
C PRO A 184 -3.90 21.90 0.56
N GLU A 185 -4.21 22.99 -0.15
CA GLU A 185 -5.60 23.44 -0.31
C GLU A 185 -6.42 22.36 -1.03
N GLY A 186 -7.61 22.05 -0.50
CA GLY A 186 -8.50 21.02 -1.04
C GLY A 186 -8.21 19.60 -0.58
N GLU A 187 -7.10 19.37 0.12
CA GLU A 187 -6.76 18.07 0.68
C GLU A 187 -7.28 17.88 2.11
N THR A 188 -7.26 16.64 2.58
CA THR A 188 -7.58 16.29 3.98
C THR A 188 -6.41 15.55 4.63
N MET A 189 -6.42 15.48 5.97
CA MET A 189 -5.40 14.73 6.72
C MET A 189 -5.42 13.23 6.42
N HIS A 190 -6.41 12.71 5.70
CA HIS A 190 -6.44 11.37 5.13
C HIS A 190 -5.19 11.05 4.27
N THR A 191 -4.56 12.08 3.69
CA THR A 191 -3.33 11.92 2.89
C THR A 191 -2.07 11.69 3.76
N TRP A 192 -2.14 11.98 5.06
CA TRP A 192 -0.95 11.99 5.92
C TRP A 192 -0.25 10.63 6.04
N PRO A 193 -0.93 9.47 6.17
CA PRO A 193 -0.24 8.19 6.29
C PRO A 193 0.55 7.82 5.03
N LEU A 194 0.04 8.20 3.86
CA LEU A 194 0.78 8.11 2.60
C LEU A 194 2.05 8.97 2.66
N VAL A 195 1.91 10.26 2.99
CA VAL A 195 3.03 11.20 3.05
C VAL A 195 4.08 10.74 4.08
N TYR A 196 3.64 10.26 5.24
CA TYR A 196 4.53 9.75 6.27
C TYR A 196 5.33 8.54 5.76
N PHE A 197 4.65 7.60 5.11
CA PHE A 197 5.29 6.42 4.54
C PHE A 197 6.34 6.81 3.48
N ALA A 198 5.97 7.68 2.54
CA ALA A 198 6.87 8.16 1.49
C ALA A 198 8.11 8.87 2.06
N ARG A 199 7.90 9.84 2.96
CA ARG A 199 8.97 10.75 3.44
C ARG A 199 9.82 10.20 4.57
N HIS A 200 9.29 9.29 5.39
CA HIS A 200 9.94 8.92 6.66
C HIS A 200 10.19 7.42 6.81
N VAL A 201 9.47 6.58 6.07
CA VAL A 201 9.66 5.12 6.14
C VAL A 201 10.56 4.65 5.01
N LEU A 202 10.29 5.05 3.77
CA LEU A 202 11.09 4.62 2.62
C LEU A 202 12.53 5.16 2.64
N HIS A 203 12.74 6.36 3.19
CA HIS A 203 14.08 6.94 3.33
C HIS A 203 14.89 6.41 4.51
N ASN A 204 14.31 5.51 5.33
CA ASN A 204 14.95 4.93 6.50
C ASN A 204 15.23 3.43 6.31
N GLN A 205 15.50 3.00 5.08
CA GLN A 205 15.89 1.62 4.79
C GLN A 205 17.36 1.38 5.13
N ASP A 206 17.70 0.19 5.60
CA ASP A 206 19.09 -0.22 5.78
C ASP A 206 19.73 -0.64 4.46
N VAL A 207 21.04 -0.91 4.50
CA VAL A 207 21.84 -1.32 3.32
C VAL A 207 21.37 -2.62 2.65
N GLU A 208 20.46 -3.37 3.28
CA GLU A 208 19.84 -4.58 2.72
C GLU A 208 18.42 -4.31 2.18
N GLY A 209 17.97 -3.05 2.15
CA GLY A 209 16.61 -2.68 1.74
C GLY A 209 15.54 -3.06 2.76
N ARG A 210 15.94 -3.44 3.99
CA ARG A 210 14.97 -3.66 5.08
C ARG A 210 14.53 -2.32 5.61
N ILE A 211 13.22 -2.16 5.82
CA ILE A 211 12.70 -0.97 6.50
C ILE A 211 13.24 -0.95 7.92
N ARG A 212 14.03 0.08 8.28
CA ARG A 212 14.18 0.44 9.68
C ARG A 212 12.96 1.25 10.05
N LEU A 213 12.21 0.76 11.02
CA LEU A 213 11.21 1.60 11.65
C LEU A 213 11.92 2.86 12.14
N PRO A 214 11.37 4.06 11.93
CA PRO A 214 12.05 5.27 12.34
C PRO A 214 12.33 5.26 13.86
N LEU A 215 13.50 5.79 14.24
CA LEU A 215 14.12 5.73 15.58
C LEU A 215 13.21 6.13 16.76
N HIS A 216 12.12 6.85 16.52
CA HIS A 216 11.13 7.18 17.56
C HIS A 216 10.10 6.07 17.85
N LEU A 217 10.09 4.98 17.08
CA LEU A 217 9.24 3.81 17.29
C LEU A 217 9.95 2.67 18.05
N ASP A 218 11.27 2.77 18.25
CA ASP A 218 12.10 1.65 18.72
C ASP A 218 12.00 1.38 20.24
N ASP A 219 11.71 2.37 21.08
CA ASP A 219 11.76 2.17 22.54
C ASP A 219 10.39 2.01 23.24
N ASP A 220 9.31 2.58 22.68
CA ASP A 220 8.04 2.73 23.44
C ASP A 220 6.87 1.89 22.91
N MET A 221 6.99 1.31 21.71
CA MET A 221 5.92 0.48 21.10
C MET A 221 6.15 -1.03 21.25
N PHE A 222 7.39 -1.50 21.36
CA PHE A 222 7.67 -2.91 21.67
C PHE A 222 7.20 -3.29 23.09
N ASP A 223 7.22 -2.34 24.02
CA ASP A 223 6.84 -2.56 25.43
C ASP A 223 5.32 -2.48 25.67
N ARG A 224 4.54 -1.96 24.71
CA ARG A 224 3.09 -1.79 24.83
C ARG A 224 2.28 -2.81 24.02
N GLY A 225 2.66 -4.09 24.03
CA GLY A 225 1.77 -5.23 23.70
C GLY A 225 1.00 -5.21 22.37
N ASN A 226 1.27 -4.28 21.45
CA ASN A 226 0.49 -4.02 20.24
C ASN A 226 1.10 -4.64 18.98
N ILE A 227 2.18 -5.41 19.12
CA ILE A 227 2.66 -6.31 18.08
C ILE A 227 2.30 -7.73 18.52
N LEU A 228 1.10 -8.19 18.15
CA LEU A 228 0.79 -9.62 18.17
C LEU A 228 1.59 -10.29 17.04
N THR A 229 2.83 -10.66 17.34
CA THR A 229 3.53 -11.70 16.56
C THR A 229 2.95 -13.06 16.98
N ARG A 230 2.18 -13.68 16.09
CA ARG A 230 1.98 -15.12 16.03
C ARG A 230 2.05 -15.58 14.59
#